data_AF-A4ABP8-F1
#
_entry.id   AF-A4ABP8-F1
#
_cell.length_a   1.000
_cell.length_b   1.000
_cell.length_c   1.000
_cell.angle_alpha   90.00
_cell.angle_beta   90.00
_cell.angle_gamma   90.00
#
_symmetry.space_group_name_H-M   'P 1'
#
loop_
_entity.id
_entity.type
_entity.pdbx_description
1 polymer ?
#
loop_
_entity_poly.entity_id
_entity_poly.type
_entity_poly.pdbx_seq_one_letter_code
_entity_poly.pdbx_strand_id
1 'polypeptide(L)'
;MKTLKQLLILTACCGMLPPISGALAKEFRSIKPINAAAVMPEGAQPPREFKPVPGELVDQAVEKLMASWGSPQMQDYLSKSFFDKDRLSDVIDTLVPRDATIRILSVQGVQTLQQWEEPNPVEPAGMLRVSRVSVVVRTQLEFTRPDGVLETKPGTTEYILKFKERIEGEGA
;
A
#
# COMPACT_ATOMS: atom_id res chain seq x y z
N MET A 1 63.98 28.57 18.83
CA MET A 1 64.43 29.97 18.69
C MET A 1 64.87 30.23 17.25
N LYS A 2 64.08 30.97 16.47
CA LYS A 2 64.52 31.94 15.45
C LYS A 2 63.28 32.52 14.75
N THR A 3 62.98 33.74 15.14
CA THR A 3 62.04 34.71 14.59
C THR A 3 62.49 35.22 13.22
N LEU A 4 61.58 35.41 12.26
CA LEU A 4 61.69 36.44 11.21
C LEU A 4 60.32 36.60 10.52
N LYS A 5 59.53 37.59 10.93
CA LYS A 5 59.38 38.93 10.32
C LYS A 5 58.76 38.93 8.92
N GLN A 6 57.51 39.41 8.89
CA GLN A 6 56.95 40.41 7.97
C GLN A 6 57.18 40.22 6.46
N LEU A 7 56.09 39.96 5.72
CA LEU A 7 55.73 40.89 4.66
C LEU A 7 54.20 40.97 4.51
N LEU A 8 53.76 42.20 4.60
CA LEU A 8 52.40 42.71 4.56
C LEU A 8 52.20 43.19 3.13
N ILE A 9 51.33 42.55 2.35
CA ILE A 9 50.84 43.13 1.09
C ILE A 9 49.32 43.16 1.20
N LEU A 10 48.83 44.32 1.62
CA LEU A 10 47.50 44.81 1.33
C LEU A 10 47.34 44.82 -0.19
N THR A 11 46.35 44.12 -0.72
CA THR A 11 45.75 44.51 -2.00
C THR A 11 44.25 44.55 -1.81
N ALA A 12 43.77 45.77 -1.60
CA ALA A 12 42.38 46.16 -1.63
C ALA A 12 41.86 45.98 -3.06
N CYS A 13 41.21 44.86 -3.33
CA CYS A 13 40.25 44.75 -4.43
C CYS A 13 38.86 44.90 -3.84
N CYS A 14 38.41 46.14 -3.78
CA CYS A 14 37.02 46.51 -3.54
C CYS A 14 36.20 46.12 -4.77
N GLY A 15 35.95 44.81 -4.93
CA GLY A 15 35.03 44.27 -5.92
C GLY A 15 33.61 44.50 -5.45
N MET A 16 32.91 45.41 -6.14
CA MET A 16 31.47 45.61 -5.98
C MET A 16 30.74 44.28 -6.22
N LEU A 17 30.23 43.67 -5.15
CA LEU A 17 29.31 42.55 -5.25
C LEU A 17 27.92 43.10 -5.61
N PRO A 18 27.27 42.62 -6.69
CA PRO A 18 25.89 42.96 -6.96
C PRO A 18 25.00 42.42 -5.83
N PRO A 19 23.90 43.12 -5.46
CA PRO A 19 22.94 42.58 -4.52
C PRO A 19 22.34 41.31 -5.12
N ILE A 20 22.50 40.19 -4.41
CA ILE A 20 21.81 38.93 -4.71
C ILE A 20 20.33 39.21 -4.47
N SER A 21 19.58 39.47 -5.54
CA SER A 21 18.13 39.55 -5.51
C SER A 21 17.60 38.33 -4.78
N GLY A 22 16.90 38.56 -3.67
CA GLY A 22 16.32 37.52 -2.84
C GLY A 22 15.50 36.57 -3.71
N ALA A 23 15.91 35.31 -3.72
CA ALA A 23 15.08 34.24 -4.22
C ALA A 23 13.77 34.31 -3.42
N LEU A 24 12.69 34.77 -4.07
CA LEU A 24 11.35 34.71 -3.51
C LEU A 24 11.05 33.23 -3.30
N ALA A 25 11.18 32.81 -2.05
CA ALA A 25 10.91 31.46 -1.60
C ALA A 25 9.50 31.10 -2.06
N LYS A 26 9.43 30.02 -2.84
CA LYS A 26 8.21 29.46 -3.40
C LYS A 26 7.15 29.40 -2.30
N GLU A 27 6.02 30.03 -2.57
CA GLU A 27 4.83 29.98 -1.74
C GLU A 27 4.41 28.51 -1.57
N PHE A 28 4.75 27.93 -0.42
CA PHE A 28 4.25 26.61 -0.05
C PHE A 28 2.75 26.74 0.12
N ARG A 29 1.99 26.19 -0.82
CA ARG A 29 0.54 26.06 -0.65
C ARG A 29 0.31 25.31 0.66
N SER A 30 -0.46 25.91 1.56
CA SER A 30 -0.93 25.23 2.75
C SER A 30 -1.66 23.96 2.28
N ILE A 31 -1.04 22.81 2.52
CA ILE A 31 -1.68 21.52 2.27
C ILE A 31 -2.79 21.47 3.31
N LYS A 32 -4.03 21.76 2.90
CA LYS A 32 -5.19 21.45 3.73
C LYS A 32 -5.15 19.94 3.94
N PRO A 33 -4.92 19.46 5.17
CA PRO A 33 -5.01 18.04 5.43
C PRO A 33 -6.41 17.62 5.02
N ILE A 34 -6.52 16.72 4.05
CA ILE A 34 -7.78 16.05 3.78
C ILE A 34 -8.04 15.29 5.07
N ASN A 35 -9.07 15.71 5.81
CA ASN A 35 -9.51 14.99 6.98
C ASN A 35 -10.11 13.67 6.47
N ALA A 36 -9.23 12.71 6.23
CA ALA A 36 -9.55 11.31 6.00
C ALA A 36 -9.99 10.66 7.32
N ALA A 37 -10.71 11.38 8.18
CA ALA A 37 -11.85 10.82 8.88
C ALA A 37 -12.70 10.16 7.79
N ALA A 38 -12.32 8.92 7.54
CA ALA A 38 -12.90 8.00 6.61
C ALA A 38 -14.40 8.12 6.77
N VAL A 39 -15.13 8.12 5.65
CA VAL A 39 -16.54 7.77 5.71
C VAL A 39 -16.58 6.38 6.33
N MET A 40 -16.77 6.33 7.65
CA MET A 40 -16.86 5.11 8.42
C MET A 40 -18.16 4.43 7.99
N PRO A 41 -18.15 3.10 7.82
CA PRO A 41 -19.39 2.38 7.57
C PRO A 41 -20.43 2.69 8.65
N GLU A 42 -21.70 2.62 8.31
CA GLU A 42 -22.78 2.80 9.28
C GLU A 42 -22.63 1.80 10.44
N GLY A 43 -22.71 2.30 11.68
CA GLY A 43 -22.52 1.48 12.90
C GLY A 43 -21.06 1.17 13.26
N ALA A 44 -20.08 1.64 12.50
CA ALA A 44 -18.67 1.51 12.85
C ALA A 44 -18.25 2.51 13.94
N GLN A 45 -17.36 2.08 14.82
CA GLN A 45 -16.76 2.90 15.87
C GLN A 45 -15.27 3.12 15.57
N PRO A 46 -14.69 4.28 15.94
CA PRO A 46 -13.24 4.46 15.87
C PRO A 46 -12.54 3.40 16.74
N PRO A 47 -11.38 2.86 16.30
CA PRO A 47 -10.68 1.87 17.06
C PRO A 47 -10.12 2.49 18.34
N ARG A 48 -10.20 1.76 19.45
CA ARG A 48 -9.61 2.20 20.73
C ARG A 48 -8.11 2.38 20.64
N GLU A 49 -7.49 1.48 19.87
CA GLU A 49 -6.06 1.46 19.59
C GLU A 49 -5.86 1.15 18.11
N PHE A 50 -5.01 1.94 17.45
CA PHE A 50 -4.59 1.64 16.09
C PHE A 50 -3.49 0.57 16.11
N LYS A 51 -3.79 -0.60 15.56
CA LYS A 51 -2.87 -1.74 15.50
C LYS A 51 -2.59 -2.12 14.05
N PRO A 52 -1.36 -1.90 13.55
CA PRO A 52 -0.97 -2.33 12.22
C PRO A 52 -1.15 -3.84 12.03
N VAL A 53 -1.59 -4.25 10.85
CA VAL A 53 -1.70 -5.67 10.50
C VAL A 53 -0.30 -6.26 10.33
N PRO A 54 0.03 -7.41 10.96
CA PRO A 54 1.33 -8.05 10.79
C PRO A 54 1.63 -8.37 9.33
N GLY A 55 2.85 -8.06 8.88
CA GLY A 55 3.27 -8.28 7.48
C GLY A 55 3.13 -9.74 7.03
N GLU A 56 3.49 -10.69 7.90
CA GLU A 56 3.37 -12.13 7.63
C GLU A 56 1.92 -12.55 7.32
N LEU A 57 0.94 -11.93 7.97
CA LEU A 57 -0.47 -12.20 7.71
C LEU A 57 -0.91 -11.65 6.35
N VAL A 58 -0.34 -10.50 5.95
CA VAL A 58 -0.56 -9.92 4.63
C VAL A 58 0.05 -10.81 3.55
N ASP A 59 1.27 -11.28 3.74
CA ASP A 59 1.95 -12.18 2.80
C ASP A 59 1.14 -13.47 2.60
N GLN A 60 0.70 -14.10 3.69
CA GLN A 60 -0.15 -15.30 3.63
C GLN A 60 -1.49 -15.03 2.92
N ALA A 61 -2.10 -13.87 3.13
CA ALA A 61 -3.34 -13.50 2.46
C ALA A 61 -3.12 -13.30 0.95
N VAL A 62 -2.02 -12.65 0.56
CA VAL A 62 -1.62 -12.47 -0.85
C VAL A 62 -1.34 -13.81 -1.51
N GLU A 63 -0.58 -14.70 -0.86
CA GLU A 63 -0.30 -16.05 -1.36
C GLU A 63 -1.59 -16.84 -1.61
N LYS A 64 -2.52 -16.85 -0.65
CA LYS A 64 -3.83 -17.51 -0.81
C LYS A 64 -4.64 -16.92 -1.95
N LEU A 65 -4.67 -15.60 -2.08
CA LEU A 65 -5.37 -14.91 -3.17
C LEU A 65 -4.77 -15.30 -4.53
N MET A 66 -3.44 -15.22 -4.69
CA MET A 66 -2.77 -15.54 -5.96
C MET A 66 -2.86 -17.02 -6.32
N ALA A 67 -2.85 -17.92 -5.32
CA ALA A 67 -3.05 -19.35 -5.55
C ALA A 67 -4.46 -19.68 -6.07
N SER A 68 -5.46 -18.85 -5.74
CA SER A 68 -6.83 -18.97 -6.28
C SER A 68 -7.02 -18.25 -7.61
N TRP A 69 -6.00 -17.56 -8.13
CA TRP A 69 -6.12 -16.79 -9.36
C TRP A 69 -6.47 -17.69 -10.55
N GLY A 70 -7.48 -17.29 -11.34
CA GLY A 70 -7.95 -18.09 -12.47
C GLY A 70 -8.88 -19.24 -12.09
N SER A 71 -9.23 -19.39 -10.81
CA SER A 71 -10.18 -20.39 -10.35
C SER A 71 -11.50 -19.75 -9.86
N PRO A 72 -12.63 -20.50 -9.86
CA PRO A 72 -13.88 -20.00 -9.30
C PRO A 72 -13.77 -19.56 -7.84
N GLN A 73 -12.85 -20.15 -7.06
CA GLN A 73 -12.61 -19.82 -5.66
C GLN A 73 -12.08 -18.40 -5.46
N MET A 74 -11.52 -17.76 -6.48
CA MET A 74 -11.07 -16.37 -6.38
C MET A 74 -12.21 -15.43 -5.97
N GLN A 75 -13.43 -15.74 -6.38
CA GLN A 75 -14.63 -14.96 -6.09
C GLN A 75 -14.93 -14.89 -4.59
N ASP A 76 -14.50 -15.88 -3.81
CA ASP A 76 -14.70 -15.93 -2.36
C ASP A 76 -13.85 -14.88 -1.61
N TYR A 77 -12.76 -14.41 -2.24
CA TYR A 77 -11.90 -13.35 -1.70
C TYR A 77 -12.38 -11.94 -2.06
N LEU A 78 -13.30 -11.80 -3.02
CA LEU A 78 -13.84 -10.51 -3.40
C LEU A 78 -14.89 -10.06 -2.38
N SER A 79 -14.86 -8.79 -1.99
CA SER A 79 -15.90 -8.26 -1.11
C SER A 79 -17.25 -8.26 -1.85
N LYS A 80 -18.35 -8.39 -1.12
CA LYS A 80 -19.71 -8.24 -1.68
C LYS A 80 -19.91 -6.89 -2.40
N SER A 81 -19.16 -5.88 -1.97
CA SER A 81 -19.17 -4.53 -2.53
C SER A 81 -18.10 -4.32 -3.62
N PHE A 82 -17.44 -5.38 -4.09
CA PHE A 82 -16.42 -5.26 -5.13
C PHE A 82 -17.09 -4.83 -6.43
N PHE A 83 -16.60 -3.73 -7.00
CA PHE A 83 -17.17 -3.14 -8.19
C PHE A 83 -17.00 -4.09 -9.38
N ASP A 84 -18.08 -4.37 -10.10
CA ASP A 84 -18.10 -5.22 -11.28
C ASP A 84 -17.38 -6.59 -11.10
N LYS A 85 -17.63 -7.29 -9.98
CA LYS A 85 -17.05 -8.63 -9.73
C LYS A 85 -17.28 -9.61 -10.90
N ASP A 86 -18.44 -9.54 -11.53
CA ASP A 86 -18.83 -10.43 -12.62
C ASP A 86 -17.97 -10.17 -13.86
N ARG A 87 -17.71 -8.88 -14.16
CA ARG A 87 -16.81 -8.49 -15.25
C ARG A 87 -15.38 -8.98 -15.03
N LEU A 88 -14.89 -8.96 -13.78
CA LEU A 88 -13.57 -9.52 -13.47
C LEU A 88 -13.55 -11.03 -13.75
N SER A 89 -14.60 -11.75 -13.37
CA SER A 89 -14.74 -13.18 -13.68
C SER A 89 -14.73 -13.42 -15.18
N ASP A 90 -15.56 -12.69 -15.93
CA ASP A 90 -15.67 -12.82 -17.39
C ASP A 90 -14.33 -12.55 -18.09
N VAL A 91 -13.60 -11.52 -17.64
CA VAL A 91 -12.28 -11.19 -18.19
C VAL A 91 -11.28 -12.30 -17.93
N ILE A 92 -11.29 -12.90 -16.74
CA ILE A 92 -10.41 -14.01 -16.41
C ILE A 92 -10.75 -15.22 -17.28
N ASP A 93 -12.03 -15.57 -17.38
CA ASP A 93 -12.49 -16.74 -18.14
C ASP A 93 -12.24 -16.61 -19.66
N THR A 94 -12.24 -15.39 -20.19
CA THR A 94 -12.12 -15.13 -21.64
C THR A 94 -10.71 -14.77 -22.09
N LEU A 95 -9.93 -14.05 -21.29
CA LEU A 95 -8.64 -13.49 -21.70
C LEU A 95 -7.43 -14.21 -21.10
N VAL A 96 -7.60 -14.93 -19.98
CA VAL A 96 -6.48 -15.61 -19.31
C VAL A 96 -6.33 -17.02 -19.88
N PRO A 97 -5.12 -17.42 -20.33
CA PRO A 97 -4.85 -18.79 -20.76
C PRO A 97 -5.18 -19.80 -19.65
N ARG A 98 -5.71 -20.98 -20.01
CA ARG A 98 -6.19 -21.98 -19.02
C ARG A 98 -5.07 -22.57 -18.15
N ASP A 99 -3.84 -22.59 -18.65
CA ASP A 99 -2.66 -23.07 -17.93
C ASP A 99 -1.88 -21.94 -17.24
N ALA A 100 -2.43 -20.72 -17.24
CA ALA A 100 -1.75 -19.59 -16.65
C ALA A 100 -1.67 -19.70 -15.13
N THR A 101 -0.50 -19.41 -14.60
CA THR A 101 -0.23 -19.34 -13.16
C THR A 101 0.35 -17.98 -12.79
N ILE A 102 0.10 -17.52 -11.57
CA ILE A 102 0.74 -16.32 -11.04
C ILE A 102 1.85 -16.71 -10.09
N ARG A 103 3.06 -16.22 -10.38
CA ARG A 103 4.19 -16.23 -9.44
C ARG A 103 4.31 -14.87 -8.76
N ILE A 104 4.36 -14.87 -7.43
CA ILE A 104 4.65 -13.66 -6.65
C ILE A 104 6.15 -13.40 -6.70
N LEU A 105 6.55 -12.19 -7.11
CA LEU A 105 7.94 -11.76 -7.13
C LEU A 105 8.30 -11.00 -5.85
N SER A 106 7.38 -10.19 -5.34
CA SER A 106 7.54 -9.49 -4.06
C SER A 106 6.23 -8.91 -3.55
N VAL A 107 6.10 -8.83 -2.23
CA VAL A 107 5.06 -8.08 -1.52
C VAL A 107 5.72 -6.88 -0.84
N GLN A 108 5.22 -5.67 -1.09
CA GLN A 108 5.84 -4.42 -0.63
C GLN A 108 4.77 -3.37 -0.29
N GLY A 109 5.19 -2.27 0.34
CA GLY A 109 4.30 -1.12 0.56
C GLY A 109 3.07 -1.43 1.41
N VAL A 110 3.21 -2.33 2.39
CA VAL A 110 2.11 -2.69 3.31
C VAL A 110 1.77 -1.49 4.18
N GLN A 111 0.54 -0.98 4.05
CA GLN A 111 0.06 0.16 4.83
C GLN A 111 -1.39 -0.03 5.27
N THR A 112 -1.63 0.01 6.58
CA THR A 112 -3.00 0.08 7.11
C THR A 112 -3.58 1.48 6.84
N LEU A 113 -4.54 1.56 5.92
CA LEU A 113 -5.17 2.81 5.49
C LEU A 113 -6.26 3.26 6.45
N GLN A 114 -7.08 2.32 6.91
CA GLN A 114 -8.24 2.58 7.76
C GLN A 114 -8.43 1.43 8.72
N GLN A 115 -8.89 1.76 9.93
CA GLN A 115 -9.25 0.78 10.94
C GLN A 115 -10.48 1.26 11.69
N TRP A 116 -11.39 0.36 12.02
CA TRP A 116 -12.58 0.63 12.83
C TRP A 116 -13.00 -0.63 13.57
N GLU A 117 -13.92 -0.47 14.50
CA GLU A 117 -14.54 -1.57 15.24
C GLU A 117 -16.01 -1.70 14.81
N GLU A 118 -16.47 -2.92 14.55
CA GLU A 118 -17.86 -3.24 14.23
C GLU A 118 -18.37 -4.39 15.12
N PRO A 119 -19.66 -4.43 15.47
CA PRO A 119 -20.22 -5.57 16.21
C PRO A 119 -19.97 -6.89 15.49
N ASN A 120 -19.60 -7.94 16.23
CA ASN A 120 -19.42 -9.26 15.65
C ASN A 120 -20.79 -9.88 15.34
N PRO A 121 -21.11 -10.20 14.06
CA PRO A 121 -22.40 -10.77 13.70
C PRO A 121 -22.61 -12.19 14.24
N VAL A 122 -21.53 -12.89 14.61
CA VAL A 122 -21.58 -14.26 15.15
C VAL A 122 -21.71 -14.25 16.67
N GLU A 123 -21.14 -13.24 17.34
CA GLU A 123 -21.12 -13.14 18.80
C GLU A 123 -21.54 -11.74 19.25
N PRO A 124 -22.81 -11.54 19.65
CA PRO A 124 -23.38 -10.22 19.90
C PRO A 124 -22.67 -9.37 20.95
N ALA A 125 -21.95 -10.00 21.89
CA ALA A 125 -21.14 -9.31 22.90
C ALA A 125 -19.70 -9.02 22.44
N GLY A 126 -19.30 -9.54 21.29
CA GLY A 126 -17.96 -9.39 20.73
C GLY A 126 -17.87 -8.24 19.73
N MET A 127 -16.68 -7.64 19.65
CA MET A 127 -16.34 -6.65 18.63
C MET A 127 -15.33 -7.24 17.65
N LEU A 128 -15.43 -6.85 16.39
CA LEU A 128 -14.42 -7.10 15.37
C LEU A 128 -13.67 -5.81 15.09
N ARG A 129 -12.35 -5.88 15.08
CA ARG A 129 -11.52 -4.84 14.51
C ARG A 129 -11.32 -5.15 13.04
N VAL A 130 -11.61 -4.15 12.22
CA VAL A 130 -11.57 -4.26 10.77
C VAL A 130 -10.50 -3.32 10.24
N SER A 131 -9.56 -3.88 9.48
CA SER A 131 -8.42 -3.14 8.92
C SER A 131 -8.48 -3.21 7.40
N ARG A 132 -8.45 -2.04 6.74
CA ARG A 132 -8.20 -1.93 5.30
C ARG A 132 -6.71 -1.67 5.09
N VAL A 133 -6.07 -2.56 4.36
CA VAL A 133 -4.62 -2.55 4.15
C VAL A 133 -4.34 -2.43 2.67
N SER A 134 -3.58 -1.41 2.27
CA SER A 134 -2.97 -1.35 0.95
C SER A 134 -1.71 -2.20 0.93
N VAL A 135 -1.50 -2.93 -0.17
CA VAL A 135 -0.28 -3.67 -0.43
C VAL A 135 0.03 -3.64 -1.93
N VAL A 136 1.29 -3.41 -2.27
CA VAL A 136 1.78 -3.48 -3.66
C VAL A 136 2.38 -4.86 -3.89
N VAL A 137 1.82 -5.61 -4.83
CA VAL A 137 2.31 -6.95 -5.17
C VAL A 137 2.88 -6.92 -6.59
N ARG A 138 4.13 -7.36 -6.71
CA ARG A 138 4.77 -7.60 -8.00
C ARG A 138 4.60 -9.06 -8.35
N THR A 139 4.10 -9.33 -9.55
CA THR A 139 3.76 -10.67 -10.00
C THR A 139 4.37 -10.96 -11.37
N GLN A 140 4.40 -12.24 -11.73
CA GLN A 140 4.67 -12.71 -13.07
C GLN A 140 3.61 -13.74 -13.45
N LEU A 141 2.85 -13.45 -14.51
CA LEU A 141 1.97 -14.43 -15.13
C LEU A 141 2.82 -15.36 -16.00
N GLU A 142 2.67 -16.66 -15.85
CA GLU A 142 3.41 -17.69 -16.57
C GLU A 142 2.41 -18.63 -17.24
N PHE A 143 2.54 -18.84 -18.56
CA PHE A 143 1.67 -19.73 -19.33
C PHE A 143 2.38 -20.26 -20.58
N THR A 144 1.89 -21.35 -21.15
CA THR A 144 2.49 -21.97 -22.34
C THR A 144 1.76 -21.47 -23.59
N ARG A 145 2.51 -20.93 -24.56
CA ARG A 145 1.94 -20.59 -25.87
C ARG A 145 1.55 -21.85 -26.64
N PRO A 146 0.69 -21.75 -27.69
CA PRO A 146 0.31 -22.91 -28.51
C PRO A 146 1.49 -23.64 -29.19
N ASP A 147 2.64 -22.98 -29.33
CA ASP A 147 3.88 -23.56 -29.87
C ASP A 147 4.76 -24.27 -28.81
N GLY A 148 4.28 -24.37 -27.57
CA GLY A 148 4.96 -25.05 -26.47
C GLY A 148 6.00 -24.20 -25.73
N VAL A 149 6.17 -22.93 -26.11
CA VAL A 149 7.13 -22.02 -25.45
C VAL A 149 6.48 -21.37 -24.22
N LEU A 150 7.18 -21.42 -23.08
CA LEU A 150 6.81 -20.68 -21.88
C LEU A 150 6.87 -19.18 -22.16
N GLU A 151 5.75 -18.48 -21.94
CA GLU A 151 5.66 -17.02 -21.96
C GLU A 151 5.46 -16.50 -20.54
N THR A 152 6.13 -15.38 -20.24
CA THR A 152 6.06 -14.74 -18.93
C THR A 152 5.71 -13.27 -19.10
N LYS A 153 4.71 -12.77 -18.34
CA LYS A 153 4.30 -11.36 -18.35
C LYS A 153 4.40 -10.76 -16.94
N PRO A 154 5.24 -9.74 -16.72
CA PRO A 154 5.33 -9.10 -15.42
C PRO A 154 4.10 -8.23 -15.14
N GLY A 155 3.74 -8.10 -13.86
CA GLY A 155 2.67 -7.26 -13.37
C GLY A 155 3.04 -6.55 -12.07
N THR A 156 2.41 -5.42 -11.80
CA THR A 156 2.49 -4.74 -10.50
C THR A 156 1.13 -4.11 -10.23
N THR A 157 0.52 -4.52 -9.12
CA THR A 157 -0.84 -4.13 -8.76
C THR A 157 -0.90 -3.77 -7.28
N GLU A 158 -1.61 -2.71 -6.96
CA GLU A 158 -1.97 -2.36 -5.59
C GLU A 158 -3.30 -3.03 -5.22
N TYR A 159 -3.32 -3.76 -4.11
CA TYR A 159 -4.49 -4.42 -3.58
C TYR A 159 -4.93 -3.77 -2.27
N ILE A 160 -6.24 -3.61 -2.09
CA ILE A 160 -6.83 -3.19 -0.81
C ILE A 160 -7.46 -4.41 -0.15
N LEU A 161 -6.78 -4.97 0.84
CA LEU A 161 -7.21 -6.14 1.59
C LEU A 161 -8.01 -5.72 2.83
N LYS A 162 -9.07 -6.47 3.15
CA LYS A 162 -9.88 -6.26 4.35
C LYS A 162 -9.64 -7.39 5.34
N PHE A 163 -9.01 -7.08 6.46
CA PHE A 163 -8.82 -8.01 7.58
C PHE A 163 -9.90 -7.80 8.63
N LYS A 164 -10.36 -8.89 9.24
CA LYS A 164 -11.25 -8.85 10.41
C LYS A 164 -10.62 -9.69 11.50
N GLU A 165 -10.34 -9.07 12.63
CA GLU A 165 -9.82 -9.75 13.82
C GLU A 165 -10.81 -9.57 14.98
N ARG A 166 -10.95 -10.60 15.82
CA ARG A 166 -11.72 -10.49 17.04
C ARG A 166 -10.94 -9.65 18.05
N ILE A 167 -11.62 -8.72 18.70
CA ILE A 167 -11.07 -8.01 19.86
C ILE A 167 -11.39 -8.88 21.07
N GLU A 168 -10.39 -9.55 21.61
CA GLU A 168 -10.51 -10.15 22.93
C GLU A 168 -10.60 -9.00 23.94
N GLY A 169 -11.64 -9.01 24.77
CA GLY A 169 -11.72 -8.04 25.86
C GLY A 169 -10.52 -8.27 26.77
N GLU A 170 -9.70 -7.24 26.99
CA GLU A 170 -8.84 -7.22 28.16
C GLU A 170 -9.72 -7.55 29.36
N GLY A 171 -9.37 -8.61 30.08
CA GLY A 171 -10.13 -9.09 31.22
C GLY A 171 -10.48 -7.94 32.16
N ALA A 172 -11.74 -7.93 32.58
CA ALA A 172 -12.23 -7.10 33.67
C ALA A 172 -11.39 -7.28 34.95
#